data_AF-A0A6F8URS4-F1
#
_entry.id   AF-A0A6F8URS4-F1
#
_cell.length_a   1.000
_cell.length_b   1.000
_cell.length_c   1.000
_cell.angle_alpha   90.00
_cell.angle_beta   90.00
_cell.angle_gamma   90.00
#
_symmetry.space_group_name_H-M   'P 1'
#
loop_
_entity.id
_entity.type
_entity.pdbx_description
1 polymer ?
#
loop_
_entity_poly.entity_id
_entity_poly.type
_entity_poly.pdbx_seq_one_letter_code
_entity_poly.pdbx_strand_id
1 'polypeptide(L)' 'MPNGRCRLHGGVNPGAPKGNRNALKHGRYTAAAIANRRMLSALISQMRETAGMVE' A
#
# COMPACT_ATOMS: atom_id res chain seq x y z
N MET A 1 16.60 23.22 9.60
CA MET A 1 17.62 23.96 10.40
C MET A 1 18.98 23.36 10.09
N PRO A 2 20.08 24.13 10.18
CA PRO A 2 21.44 23.65 9.87
C PRO A 2 21.85 22.37 10.62
N ASN A 3 21.19 22.08 11.74
CA ASN A 3 21.40 20.90 12.59
C ASN A 3 20.34 19.79 12.43
N GLY A 4 19.45 19.87 11.44
CA GLY A 4 18.40 18.86 11.18
C GLY A 4 17.27 18.80 12.20
N ARG A 5 17.29 19.60 13.28
CA ARG A 5 16.27 19.56 14.34
C ARG A 5 15.03 20.35 13.92
N CYS A 6 13.85 19.81 14.20
CA CYS A 6 12.58 20.51 14.00
C CYS A 6 12.40 21.60 15.06
N ARG A 7 11.96 22.81 14.66
CA ARG A 7 11.69 23.92 15.59
C ARG A 7 10.61 23.61 16.61
N LEU A 8 9.61 22.81 16.24
CA LEU A 8 8.50 22.42 17.12
C LEU A 8 8.85 21.25 18.04
N HIS A 9 9.56 20.24 17.52
CA HIS A 9 9.78 18.98 18.24
C HIS A 9 11.17 18.84 18.87
N GLY A 10 12.10 19.78 18.64
CA GLY A 10 13.44 19.78 19.25
C GLY A 10 14.39 18.67 18.77
N GLY A 11 13.92 17.74 17.94
CA GLY A 11 14.69 16.63 17.37
C GLY A 11 14.34 16.37 15.90
N VAL A 12 15.01 15.38 15.31
CA VAL A 12 14.55 14.77 14.06
C VAL A 12 13.35 13.89 14.40
N ASN A 13 12.19 14.19 13.84
CA ASN A 13 11.03 13.30 13.93
C ASN A 13 10.98 12.49 12.63
N PRO A 14 11.61 11.29 12.57
CA PRO A 14 11.64 10.47 11.35
C PRO A 14 10.27 9.86 11.00
N GLY A 15 9.26 10.05 11.84
CA GLY A 15 7.97 9.38 11.72
C GLY A 15 8.03 7.92 12.19
N ALA A 16 6.92 7.21 11.95
CA ALA A 16 6.82 5.79 12.29
C ALA A 16 7.79 4.94 11.44
N PRO A 17 8.42 3.91 12.02
CA PRO A 17 9.31 3.04 11.27
C PRO A 17 8.56 2.28 10.17
N LYS A 18 9.25 1.97 9.06
CA LYS A 18 8.70 1.12 8.00
C LYS A 18 8.30 -0.24 8.59
N GLY A 19 7.11 -0.72 8.23
CA GLY A 19 6.59 -2.00 8.72
C GLY A 19 5.95 -1.95 10.12
N ASN A 20 5.74 -0.76 10.70
CA ASN A 20 5.05 -0.62 11.98
C ASN A 20 3.61 -1.19 11.93
N ARG A 21 3.38 -2.30 12.65
CA ARG A 21 2.06 -2.94 12.77
C ARG A 21 1.09 -2.14 13.63
N ASN A 22 1.58 -1.32 14.56
CA ASN A 22 0.76 -0.49 15.45
C ASN A 22 0.17 0.72 14.73
N ALA A 23 0.75 1.14 13.60
CA ALA A 23 0.23 2.22 12.76
C ALA A 23 -0.78 1.73 11.70
N LEU A 24 -1.09 0.43 11.68
CA LEU A 24 -2.05 -0.14 10.74
C LEU A 24 -3.47 0.31 11.09
N LYS A 25 -4.02 1.24 10.30
CA LYS A 25 -5.40 1.74 10.50
C LYS A 25 -6.45 0.74 10.00
N HIS A 26 -6.31 0.29 8.76
CA HIS A 26 -7.20 -0.67 8.12
C HIS A 26 -6.46 -1.49 7.06
N GLY A 27 -6.82 -2.77 6.92
CA GLY A 27 -6.07 -3.75 6.10
C GLY A 27 -6.02 -3.47 4.60
N ARG A 28 -6.82 -2.52 4.09
CA ARG A 28 -6.99 -2.22 2.65
C ARG A 28 -5.68 -1.94 1.89
N TYR A 29 -4.70 -1.31 2.53
CA TYR A 29 -3.42 -0.94 1.88
C TYR A 29 -2.24 -1.83 2.31
N THR A 30 -2.51 -2.96 2.96
CA THR A 30 -1.45 -3.95 3.22
C THR A 30 -0.93 -4.54 1.90
N ALA A 31 0.34 -4.97 1.89
CA ALA A 31 0.94 -5.62 0.74
C ALA A 31 0.12 -6.85 0.28
N ALA A 32 -0.36 -7.65 1.24
CA ALA A 32 -1.22 -8.80 0.97
C ALA A 32 -2.56 -8.40 0.31
N ALA A 33 -3.24 -7.38 0.84
CA ALA A 33 -4.50 -6.91 0.26
C ALA A 33 -4.31 -6.32 -1.16
N ILE A 34 -3.19 -5.64 -1.41
CA ILE A 34 -2.84 -5.14 -2.74
C ILE A 34 -2.58 -6.30 -3.71
N ALA A 35 -1.81 -7.30 -3.29
CA ALA A 35 -1.52 -8.49 -4.10
C ALA A 35 -2.80 -9.25 -4.46
N ASN A 36 -3.71 -9.44 -3.50
CA ASN A 36 -5.00 -10.08 -3.74
C ASN A 36 -5.84 -9.33 -4.77
N ARG A 37 -5.95 -8.00 -4.66
CA ARG A 37 -6.68 -7.19 -5.66
C ARG A 37 -6.07 -7.32 -7.05
N ARG A 38 -4.74 -7.31 -7.17
CA ARG A 38 -4.06 -7.47 -8.46
C ARG A 38 -4.35 -8.84 -9.07
N MET A 39 -4.31 -9.91 -8.28
CA MET A 39 -4.68 -11.26 -8.72
C MET A 39 -6.12 -11.30 -9.23
N LEU A 40 -7.08 -10.77 -8.46
CA LEU A 40 -8.49 -10.74 -8.86
C LEU A 40 -8.71 -9.91 -10.12
N SER A 41 -8.07 -8.75 -10.25
CA SER A 41 -8.15 -7.93 -11.47
C SER A 41 -7.59 -8.66 -12.69
N ALA A 42 -6.47 -9.37 -12.54
CA ALA A 42 -5.91 -10.18 -13.61
C ALA A 42 -6.87 -11.31 -14.03
N LEU A 43 -7.46 -12.01 -13.06
CA LEU A 43 -8.44 -13.07 -13.31
C LEU A 43 -9.67 -12.53 -14.07
N ILE A 44 -10.22 -11.40 -13.63
CA ILE A 44 -11.37 -10.76 -14.31
C ILE A 44 -11.01 -10.35 -15.74
N SER A 45 -9.78 -9.85 -15.96
CA SER A 45 -9.30 -9.50 -17.30
C SER A 45 -9.25 -10.73 -18.21
N GLN A 46 -8.70 -11.85 -17.71
CA GLN A 46 -8.65 -13.12 -18.43
C GLN A 46 -10.05 -13.63 -18.76
N MET A 47 -10.97 -13.60 -17.78
CA MET A 47 -12.36 -14.02 -18.01
C MET A 47 -13.02 -13.22 -19.13
N ARG A 48 -12.82 -11.90 -19.18
CA ARG A 48 -13.36 -11.04 -20.24
C ARG A 48 -12.80 -11.37 -21.61
N GLU A 49 -11.49 -11.60 -21.69
CA GLU A 49 -10.82 -12.02 -22.93
C GLU A 49 -11.39 -13.35 -23.41
N THR A 50 -11.49 -14.35 -22.52
CA THR A 50 -12.05 -15.66 -22.86
C THR A 50 -13.52 -15.57 -23.27
N ALA A 51 -14.33 -14.73 -22.61
CA ALA A 51 -15.74 -14.57 -22.96
C ALA A 51 -15.92 -13.89 -24.33
N GLY A 52 -15.07 -12.93 -24.68
CA GLY A 52 -15.08 -12.29 -26.00
C GLY A 52 -14.54 -13.16 -27.14
N MET A 53 -13.85 -14.27 -26.84
CA MET A 53 -13.41 -15.26 -27.83
C MET A 53 -14.51 -16.27 -28.21
N VAL A 54 -15.64 -16.27 -27.49
CA VAL A 54 -16.75 -17.24 -27.69
C VAL A 54 -17.86 -16.67 -28.59
N GLU A 55 -17.67 -15.47 -29.15
CA GLU A 55 -18.49 -14.89 -30.22
C GLU A 55 -17.86 -15.11 -31.60
#